data_AF-A0A973AWU1-F1
#
_entry.id   AF-A0A973AWU1-F1
#
_cell.length_a   1.000
_cell.length_b   1.000
_cell.length_c   1.000
_cell.angle_alpha   90.00
_cell.angle_beta   90.00
_cell.angle_gamma   90.00
#
_symmetry.space_group_name_H-M   'P 1'
#
loop_
_entity.id
_entity.type
_entity.pdbx_description
1 polymer ?
#
loop_
_entity_poly.entity_id
_entity_poly.type
_entity_poly.pdbx_seq_one_letter_code
_entity_poly.pdbx_strand_id
1 'polypeptide(L)'
;MKPPAKRRATAQTLAAGQRDISVSEFFAKNRHLLGFDSPRKALLTSVKEAVDNSLDACEEAGILPEIWVHLEPVGESGSRYRMGVQDNGPGIV
;
A
#
# COMPACT_ATOMS: atom_id res chain seq x y z
N MET A 1 17.46 43.96 28.31
CA MET A 1 17.95 42.57 28.40
C MET A 1 17.40 41.76 27.23
N LYS A 2 18.25 41.11 26.43
CA LYS A 2 17.79 40.19 25.37
C LYS A 2 17.27 38.89 26.02
N PRO A 3 16.11 38.34 25.60
CA PRO A 3 15.63 37.07 26.12
C PRO A 3 16.61 35.95 25.79
N PRO A 4 16.77 34.94 26.67
CA PRO A 4 17.68 33.83 26.42
C PRO A 4 17.25 33.10 25.15
N ALA A 5 18.21 32.84 24.26
CA ALA A 5 17.96 32.12 23.02
C ALA A 5 17.38 30.73 23.36
N LYS A 6 16.21 30.39 22.79
CA LYS A 6 15.60 29.07 22.94
C LYS A 6 16.64 28.00 22.59
N ARG A 7 16.95 27.14 23.55
CA ARG A 7 17.92 26.04 23.40
C ARG A 7 17.44 25.16 22.23
N ARG A 8 18.18 25.16 21.14
CA ARG A 8 17.84 24.40 19.93
C ARG A 8 17.99 22.91 20.23
N ALA A 9 17.04 22.09 19.76
CA ALA A 9 17.14 20.63 19.88
C ALA A 9 18.43 20.14 19.19
N THR A 10 19.15 19.23 19.83
CA THR A 10 20.36 18.62 19.26
C THR A 10 19.99 17.39 18.45
N ALA A 11 20.82 17.02 17.48
CA ALA A 11 20.64 15.81 16.67
C ALA A 11 20.47 14.55 17.56
N GLN A 12 21.21 14.48 18.68
CA GLN A 12 21.11 13.39 19.65
C GLN A 12 19.74 13.36 20.36
N THR A 13 19.19 14.52 20.76
CA THR A 13 17.83 14.57 21.34
C THR A 13 16.73 14.23 20.34
N LEU A 14 16.91 14.54 19.05
CA LEU A 14 15.98 14.16 18.00
C LEU A 14 16.07 12.66 17.68
N ALA A 15 17.28 12.11 17.61
CA ALA A 15 17.53 10.69 17.37
C ALA A 15 16.98 9.80 18.50
N ALA A 16 17.08 10.23 19.77
CA ALA A 16 16.50 9.50 20.90
C ALA A 16 14.95 9.38 20.83
N GLY A 17 14.29 10.25 20.06
CA GLY A 17 12.85 10.18 19.80
C GLY A 17 12.47 9.34 18.58
N GLN A 18 13.45 8.93 17.76
CA GLN A 18 13.21 8.03 16.63
C GLN A 18 12.89 6.64 17.17
N ARG A 19 11.87 6.02 16.58
CA ARG A 19 11.47 4.66 16.87
C ARG A 19 11.70 3.83 15.62
N ASP A 20 12.52 2.81 15.74
CA ASP A 20 12.61 1.79 14.70
C ASP A 20 11.32 0.99 14.71
N ILE A 21 10.64 1.00 13.57
CA ILE A 21 9.40 0.24 13.35
C ILE A 21 9.58 -0.54 12.06
N SER A 22 9.01 -1.75 12.02
CA SER A 22 8.98 -2.49 10.76
C SER A 22 8.04 -1.80 9.76
N VAL A 23 8.30 -1.98 8.47
CA VAL A 23 7.45 -1.47 7.40
C VAL A 23 6.01 -2.00 7.54
N SER A 24 5.86 -3.27 7.91
CA SER A 24 4.54 -3.89 8.16
C SER A 24 3.83 -3.25 9.35
N GLU A 25 4.54 -2.97 10.44
CA GLU A 25 3.97 -2.32 11.62
C GLU A 25 3.57 -0.86 11.34
N PHE A 26 4.39 -0.15 10.56
CA PHE A 26 4.07 1.21 10.12
C PHE A 26 2.74 1.24 9.36
N PHE A 27 2.54 0.34 8.40
CA PHE A 27 1.29 0.30 7.63
C PHE A 27 0.10 -0.24 8.41
N ALA A 28 0.31 -1.21 9.31
CA ALA A 28 -0.75 -1.69 10.20
C ALA A 28 -1.30 -0.57 11.09
N LYS A 29 -0.41 0.30 11.60
CA LYS A 29 -0.76 1.48 12.40
C LYS A 29 -1.33 2.63 11.56
N ASN A 30 -0.96 2.72 10.27
CA ASN A 30 -1.31 3.83 9.39
C ASN A 30 -2.04 3.38 8.10
N ARG A 31 -3.06 2.51 8.21
CA ARG A 31 -3.80 1.96 7.05
C ARG A 31 -4.36 3.01 6.08
N HIS A 32 -4.71 4.19 6.60
CA HIS A 32 -5.25 5.30 5.80
C HIS A 32 -4.24 5.84 4.77
N LEU A 33 -2.92 5.79 5.06
CA LEU A 33 -1.88 6.24 4.14
C LEU A 33 -1.82 5.40 2.87
N LEU A 34 -2.30 4.15 2.94
CA LEU A 34 -2.36 3.22 1.83
C LEU A 34 -3.75 3.15 1.18
N GLY A 35 -4.71 3.97 1.61
CA GLY A 35 -6.08 3.91 1.09
C GLY A 35 -6.94 2.77 1.64
N PHE A 36 -6.52 2.10 2.73
CA PHE A 36 -7.29 1.03 3.40
C PHE A 36 -8.11 1.55 4.59
N ASP A 37 -8.67 2.76 4.47
CA ASP A 37 -9.49 3.40 5.50
C ASP A 37 -10.93 2.86 5.58
N SER A 38 -11.45 2.31 4.47
CA SER A 38 -12.80 1.77 4.34
C SER A 38 -12.79 0.53 3.43
N PRO A 39 -13.71 -0.44 3.62
CA PRO A 39 -13.74 -1.66 2.81
C PRO A 39 -13.89 -1.39 1.31
N ARG A 40 -14.69 -0.38 0.94
CA ARG A 40 -14.89 0.00 -0.47
C ARG A 40 -13.61 0.54 -1.10
N LYS A 41 -12.93 1.47 -0.40
CA LYS A 41 -11.68 2.06 -0.90
C LYS A 41 -10.56 1.03 -0.92
N ALA A 42 -10.46 0.20 0.12
CA ALA A 42 -9.53 -0.91 0.20
C ALA A 42 -9.68 -1.86 -1.01
N LEU A 43 -10.92 -2.22 -1.38
CA LEU A 43 -11.16 -3.10 -2.53
C LEU A 43 -10.75 -2.41 -3.84
N LEU A 44 -11.15 -1.15 -4.04
CA LEU A 44 -10.79 -0.39 -5.24
C LEU A 44 -9.28 -0.22 -5.37
N THR A 45 -8.59 0.16 -4.29
CA THR A 45 -7.13 0.29 -4.25
C THR A 45 -6.47 -1.04 -4.55
N SER A 46 -6.95 -2.15 -3.97
CA SER A 46 -6.37 -3.48 -4.24
C SER A 46 -6.49 -3.88 -5.71
N VAL A 47 -7.63 -3.62 -6.34
CA VAL A 47 -7.83 -3.90 -7.78
C VAL A 47 -6.94 -2.98 -8.63
N LYS A 48 -6.90 -1.68 -8.32
CA LYS A 48 -6.08 -0.71 -9.06
C LYS A 48 -4.61 -1.10 -9.04
N GLU A 49 -4.03 -1.37 -7.87
CA GLU A 49 -2.62 -1.74 -7.76
C GLU A 49 -2.32 -3.09 -8.44
N ALA A 50 -3.24 -4.06 -8.35
CA ALA A 50 -3.04 -5.36 -9.01
C ALA A 50 -3.09 -5.23 -10.54
N VAL A 51 -4.03 -4.45 -11.08
CA VAL A 51 -4.14 -4.21 -12.54
C VAL A 51 -2.97 -3.39 -13.05
N ASP A 52 -2.54 -2.35 -12.33
CA ASP A 52 -1.37 -1.55 -12.70
C ASP A 52 -0.11 -2.42 -12.80
N ASN A 53 0.12 -3.28 -11.80
CA ASN A 53 1.25 -4.22 -11.83
C ASN A 53 1.19 -5.18 -13.03
N SER A 54 0.00 -5.69 -13.37
CA SER A 54 -0.19 -6.57 -14.54
C SER A 54 0.06 -5.83 -15.86
N LEU A 55 -0.37 -4.56 -15.97
CA LEU A 55 -0.13 -3.72 -17.13
C LEU A 55 1.36 -3.40 -17.30
N ASP A 56 2.03 -2.98 -16.23
CA ASP A 56 3.47 -2.68 -16.21
C ASP A 56 4.28 -3.91 -16.67
N ALA A 57 3.94 -5.09 -16.14
CA ALA A 57 4.61 -6.34 -16.51
C ALA A 57 4.43 -6.71 -18.00
N CYS A 58 3.24 -6.48 -18.56
CA CYS A 58 2.98 -6.71 -19.99
C CYS A 58 3.70 -5.68 -20.87
N GLU A 59 3.71 -4.40 -20.45
CA GLU A 59 4.39 -3.31 -21.16
C GLU A 59 5.89 -3.55 -21.24
N GLU A 60 6.54 -3.89 -20.11
CA GLU A 60 7.98 -4.20 -20.07
C GLU A 60 8.36 -5.39 -20.97
N ALA A 61 7.45 -6.35 -21.13
CA ALA A 61 7.64 -7.53 -21.98
C ALA A 61 7.22 -7.31 -23.45
N GLY A 62 6.62 -6.16 -23.79
CA GLY A 62 6.07 -5.91 -25.12
C GLY A 62 4.91 -6.83 -25.51
N ILE A 63 4.16 -7.33 -24.52
CA ILE A 63 3.00 -8.22 -24.70
C ILE A 63 1.72 -7.38 -24.72
N LEU A 64 0.81 -7.66 -25.66
CA LEU A 64 -0.53 -7.05 -25.62
C LEU A 64 -1.28 -7.58 -24.37
N PRO A 65 -1.66 -6.72 -23.41
CA PRO A 65 -2.20 -7.19 -22.15
C PRO A 65 -3.58 -7.84 -22.31
N GLU A 66 -3.72 -9.06 -21.79
CA GLU A 66 -5.01 -9.70 -21.50
C GLU A 66 -5.10 -9.90 -20.00
N ILE A 67 -6.06 -9.21 -19.36
CA ILE A 67 -6.19 -9.17 -17.90
C ILE A 67 -7.60 -9.58 -17.49
N TRP A 68 -7.71 -10.58 -16.61
CA TRP A 68 -8.96 -11.03 -16.00
C TRP A 68 -9.01 -10.63 -14.54
N VAL A 69 -10.09 -9.96 -14.16
CA VAL A 69 -10.32 -9.54 -12.77
C VAL A 69 -11.56 -10.25 -12.23
N HIS A 70 -11.37 -10.97 -11.12
CA HIS A 70 -12.42 -11.73 -10.44
C HIS A 70 -12.66 -11.18 -9.04
N LEU A 71 -13.92 -10.92 -8.71
CA LEU A 71 -14.37 -10.50 -7.39
C LEU A 71 -15.49 -11.41 -6.91
N GLU A 72 -15.22 -12.21 -5.88
CA GLU A 72 -16.18 -13.12 -5.29
C GLU A 72 -16.47 -12.71 -3.84
N PRO A 73 -17.73 -12.42 -3.46
CA PRO A 73 -18.05 -12.26 -2.05
C PRO A 73 -17.80 -13.57 -1.31
N VAL A 74 -17.15 -13.50 -0.15
CA VAL A 74 -16.87 -14.67 0.69
C VAL A 74 -17.46 -14.50 2.08
N GLY A 75 -18.14 -15.53 2.56
CA GLY A 75 -18.82 -15.53 3.86
C GLY A 75 -20.20 -14.85 3.84
N GLU A 76 -20.94 -15.02 4.93
CA GLU A 76 -22.37 -14.64 5.01
C GLU A 76 -22.60 -13.13 5.18
N SER A 77 -21.59 -12.38 5.63
CA SER A 77 -21.74 -10.98 6.05
C SER A 77 -21.56 -9.95 4.93
N GLY A 78 -21.29 -10.36 3.68
CA GLY A 78 -21.15 -9.47 2.52
C GLY A 78 -20.00 -8.45 2.58
N SER A 79 -19.12 -8.58 3.59
CA SER A 79 -18.07 -7.61 3.92
C SER A 79 -16.67 -8.07 3.52
N ARG A 80 -16.53 -9.30 3.03
CA ARG A 80 -15.26 -9.90 2.60
C ARG A 80 -15.38 -10.35 1.16
N TYR A 81 -14.30 -10.16 0.43
CA TYR A 81 -14.20 -10.52 -0.98
C TYR A 81 -12.90 -11.29 -1.20
N ARG A 82 -12.96 -12.34 -2.03
CA ARG A 82 -11.81 -12.91 -2.69
C ARG A 82 -11.64 -12.16 -4.00
N MET A 83 -10.49 -11.51 -4.15
CA MET A 83 -10.10 -10.82 -5.38
C MET A 83 -8.97 -11.61 -6.03
N GLY A 84 -9.06 -11.80 -7.35
CA GLY A 84 -8.00 -12.36 -8.17
C GLY A 84 -7.79 -11.50 -9.42
N VAL A 85 -6.52 -11.30 -9.79
CA VAL A 85 -6.13 -10.74 -11.07
C VAL A 85 -5.23 -11.77 -11.76
N GLN A 86 -5.54 -12.07 -13.00
CA GLN A 86 -4.72 -12.92 -13.87
C GLN A 86 -4.34 -12.10 -15.10
N ASP A 87 -3.10 -12.21 -15.53
CA ASP A 87 -2.59 -11.60 -16.75
C ASP A 87 -1.82 -12.62 -17.60
N ASN A 88 -1.54 -12.23 -18.84
CA ASN A 88 -0.70 -12.95 -19.79
C ASN A 88 0.76 -12.41 -19.81
N GLY A 89 1.19 -11.74 -18.75
CA GLY A 89 2.54 -11.19 -18.62
C GLY A 89 3.62 -12.27 -18.38
N PRO A 90 4.88 -11.85 -18.19
CA PRO A 90 6.03 -12.75 -18.11
C PRO A 90 6.11 -13.58 -16.81
N GLY A 91 5.27 -13.29 -15.81
CA GLY A 91 5.37 -13.86 -14.46
C GLY A 91 6.47 -13.23 -13.60
N ILE A 92 6.67 -13.78 -12.39
CA ILE A 92 7.66 -13.32 -11.39
C ILE A 92 8.58 -14.50 -11.03
N VAL A 93 9.88 -14.24 -10.80
CA VAL A 93 10.91 -15.24 -10.41
C VAL A 93 11.09 -15.31 -8.90
#